data_AF-A0ABC8K6I5-F1
#
_entry.id   AF-A0ABC8K6I5-F1
#
_cell.length_a   1.000
_cell.length_b   1.000
_cell.length_c   1.000
_cell.angle_alpha   90.00
_cell.angle_beta   90.00
_cell.angle_gamma   90.00
#
_symmetry.space_group_name_H-M   'P 1'
#
loop_
_entity.id
_entity.type
_entity.pdbx_description
1 polymer ?
#
loop_
_entity_poly.entity_id
_entity_poly.type
_entity_poly.pdbx_seq_one_letter_code
_entity_poly.pdbx_strand_id
1 'polypeptide(L)'
;MGLVITISKSTEPSLHNKSVLNLYFLDSGDYFKVGNRRSYGLIKTSQQIWYNQTSKRLQREYNSEPNPQQGTAPGLAYFHIPFPEFWSFDSENATKGVRQEETGSAIINSGFFTTLVARGDVKSVFVGHDHLNDFCGELKGLNLCYGGGFGYHAYGKAGWERRARVVVADLNKKSTGSWGDVKSIRTWKRLDDQHLSVIDDQFLWNSSPN
;
A
#
# COMPACT_ATOMS: atom_id res chain seq x y z
N MET A 1 2.09 15.78 8.38
CA MET A 1 3.06 14.93 9.10
C MET A 1 2.56 13.50 8.94
N GLY A 2 3.42 12.54 8.57
CA GLY A 2 2.98 11.16 8.37
C GLY A 2 2.90 10.37 9.69
N LEU A 3 2.19 9.25 9.66
CA LEU A 3 2.12 8.28 10.76
C LEU A 3 2.69 6.94 10.27
N VAL A 4 3.48 6.28 11.10
CA VAL A 4 3.87 4.87 10.87
C VAL A 4 3.35 4.03 12.02
N ILE A 5 2.69 2.92 11.70
CA ILE A 5 2.32 1.86 12.65
C ILE A 5 3.25 0.68 12.37
N THR A 6 3.94 0.23 13.42
CA THR A 6 4.83 -0.94 13.35
C THR A 6 4.13 -2.14 13.97
N ILE A 7 4.15 -3.26 13.26
CA ILE A 7 3.73 -4.55 13.82
C ILE A 7 5.00 -5.24 14.27
N SER A 8 5.17 -5.36 15.57
CA SER A 8 6.32 -6.02 16.20
C SER A 8 5.90 -7.33 16.84
N LYS A 9 6.89 -8.19 17.10
CA LYS A 9 6.66 -9.44 17.79
C LYS A 9 7.36 -9.46 19.15
N SER A 10 6.59 -9.68 20.20
CA SER A 10 7.09 -9.71 21.59
C SER A 10 7.58 -11.08 22.02
N THR A 11 7.06 -12.17 21.44
CA THR A 11 7.31 -13.53 21.94
C THR A 11 8.37 -14.32 21.18
N GLU A 12 8.86 -13.82 20.03
CA GLU A 12 10.01 -14.43 19.35
C GLU A 12 11.31 -13.72 19.78
N PRO A 13 12.26 -14.43 20.40
CA PRO A 13 13.53 -13.82 20.79
C PRO A 13 14.28 -13.16 19.63
N SER A 14 14.28 -13.78 18.45
CA SER A 14 14.97 -13.25 17.27
C SER A 14 14.35 -11.98 16.69
N LEU A 15 13.07 -11.71 16.99
CA LEU A 15 12.31 -10.57 16.47
C LEU A 15 11.84 -9.61 17.58
N HIS A 16 12.32 -9.83 18.81
CA HIS A 16 11.97 -9.03 19.96
C HIS A 16 12.29 -7.55 19.73
N ASN A 17 11.32 -6.68 19.95
CA ASN A 17 11.39 -5.23 19.69
C ASN A 17 11.72 -4.83 18.24
N LYS A 18 11.58 -5.74 17.28
CA LYS A 18 11.75 -5.45 15.85
C LYS A 18 10.40 -5.37 15.17
N SER A 19 10.24 -4.38 14.29
CA SER A 19 9.07 -4.29 13.41
C SER A 19 9.22 -5.32 12.29
N VAL A 20 8.22 -6.18 12.12
CA VAL A 20 8.15 -7.19 11.04
C VAL A 20 7.28 -6.75 9.86
N LEU A 21 6.42 -5.74 10.07
CA LEU A 21 5.61 -5.11 9.03
C LEU A 21 5.38 -3.65 9.39
N ASN A 22 5.61 -2.75 8.42
CA ASN A 22 5.47 -1.31 8.61
C ASN A 22 4.28 -0.77 7.80
N LEU A 23 3.35 -0.09 8.45
CA LEU A 23 2.20 0.54 7.79
C LEU A 23 2.39 2.06 7.82
N TYR A 24 2.66 2.65 6.65
CA TYR A 24 2.86 4.09 6.48
C TYR A 24 1.55 4.74 6.05
N PHE A 25 1.10 5.74 6.81
CA PHE A 25 -0.07 6.55 6.52
C PHE A 25 0.36 7.98 6.22
N LEU A 26 0.03 8.46 5.03
CA LEU A 26 0.42 9.78 4.57
C LEU A 26 -0.81 10.62 4.20
N ASP A 27 -0.67 11.93 4.31
CA ASP A 27 -1.68 12.89 3.90
C ASP A 27 -1.37 13.36 2.47
N SER A 28 -2.16 12.89 1.51
CA SER A 28 -2.06 13.31 0.10
C SER A 28 -2.62 14.71 -0.15
N GLY A 29 -3.18 15.38 0.88
CA GLY A 29 -3.80 16.69 0.78
C GLY A 29 -5.19 16.63 0.14
N ASP A 30 -5.63 17.79 -0.35
CA ASP A 30 -6.96 18.00 -0.94
C ASP A 30 -6.83 18.58 -2.36
N TYR A 31 -6.74 19.90 -2.48
CA TYR A 31 -6.45 20.59 -3.75
C TYR A 31 -5.34 21.64 -3.59
N PHE A 32 -4.70 21.98 -4.69
CA PHE A 32 -3.81 23.13 -4.80
C PHE A 32 -3.89 23.77 -6.20
N LYS A 33 -3.30 24.96 -6.36
CA LYS A 33 -3.25 25.66 -7.65
C LYS A 33 -1.89 25.49 -8.33
N VAL A 34 -1.92 25.21 -9.63
CA VAL A 34 -0.76 25.22 -10.53
C VAL A 34 -1.01 26.31 -11.57
N GLY A 35 -0.41 27.48 -11.37
CA GLY A 35 -0.79 28.69 -12.11
C GLY A 35 -2.28 28.98 -11.94
N ASN A 36 -3.02 29.00 -13.05
CA ASN A 36 -4.47 29.25 -13.07
C ASN A 36 -5.33 27.96 -13.03
N ARG A 37 -4.73 26.77 -12.95
CA ARG A 37 -5.45 25.48 -12.92
C ARG A 37 -5.52 24.92 -11.50
N ARG A 38 -6.66 24.35 -11.12
CA ARG A 38 -6.82 23.56 -9.89
C ARG A 38 -6.33 22.13 -10.13
N SER A 39 -5.55 21.60 -9.20
CA SER A 39 -5.04 20.23 -9.19
C SER A 39 -5.39 19.58 -7.86
N TYR A 40 -5.54 18.26 -7.83
CA TYR A 40 -5.54 17.49 -6.60
C TYR A 40 -4.20 17.60 -5.87
N GLY A 41 -4.23 17.39 -4.55
CA GLY A 41 -3.09 17.39 -3.65
C GLY A 41 -2.03 16.33 -3.99
N LEU A 42 -0.81 16.57 -3.52
CA LEU A 42 0.31 15.64 -3.66
C LEU A 42 1.01 15.40 -2.32
N ILE A 43 1.74 14.29 -2.25
CA ILE A 43 2.60 13.98 -1.11
C ILE A 43 3.76 14.99 -1.07
N LYS A 44 3.66 15.94 -0.14
CA LYS A 44 4.64 17.02 0.05
C LYS A 44 6.04 16.47 0.34
N THR A 45 7.07 17.20 -0.10
CA THR A 45 8.49 16.86 0.11
C THR A 45 8.83 16.55 1.57
N SER A 46 8.27 17.30 2.53
CA SER A 46 8.48 17.02 3.96
C SER A 46 8.00 15.64 4.40
N GLN A 47 6.91 15.13 3.82
CA GLN A 47 6.42 13.79 4.08
C GLN A 47 7.30 12.73 3.42
N GLN A 48 7.83 13.00 2.23
CA GLN A 48 8.78 12.10 1.56
C GLN A 48 10.10 11.98 2.36
N ILE A 49 10.61 13.12 2.87
CA ILE A 49 11.78 13.15 3.75
C ILE A 49 11.50 12.37 5.04
N TRP A 50 10.35 12.60 5.66
CA TRP A 50 9.92 11.86 6.84
C TRP A 50 9.86 10.35 6.59
N TYR A 51 9.24 9.92 5.48
CA TYR A 51 9.17 8.51 5.10
C TYR A 51 10.57 7.91 4.93
N ASN A 52 11.43 8.58 4.16
CA ASN A 52 12.79 8.11 3.89
C ASN A 52 13.62 7.96 5.19
N GLN A 53 13.54 8.95 6.08
CA GLN A 53 14.23 8.91 7.39
C GLN A 53 13.66 7.80 8.29
N THR A 54 12.34 7.64 8.29
CA THR A 54 11.64 6.62 9.08
C THR A 54 11.97 5.21 8.59
N SER A 55 11.88 4.95 7.28
CA SER A 55 12.27 3.69 6.64
C SER A 55 13.73 3.34 6.92
N LYS A 56 14.66 4.29 6.81
CA LYS A 56 16.08 4.07 7.16
C LYS A 56 16.27 3.73 8.63
N ARG A 57 15.56 4.40 9.53
CA ARG A 57 15.63 4.12 10.98
C ARG A 57 15.12 2.71 11.28
N LEU A 58 13.94 2.36 10.76
CA LEU A 58 13.34 1.03 10.95
C LEU A 58 14.22 -0.08 10.36
N GLN A 59 14.85 0.15 9.21
CA GLN A 59 15.82 -0.78 8.65
C GLN A 59 17.03 -1.00 9.57
N ARG A 60 17.57 0.07 10.17
CA ARG A 60 18.68 -0.06 11.12
C ARG A 60 18.29 -0.85 12.36
N GLU A 61 17.10 -0.60 12.90
CA GLU A 61 16.55 -1.35 14.05
C GLU A 61 16.29 -2.83 13.70
N TYR A 62 15.76 -3.10 12.50
CA TYR A 62 15.55 -4.46 11.99
C TYR A 62 16.86 -5.23 11.87
N ASN A 63 17.93 -4.55 11.46
CA ASN A 63 19.25 -5.15 11.22
C ASN A 63 20.20 -5.04 12.41
N SER A 64 19.75 -4.50 13.56
CA SER A 64 20.61 -4.33 14.72
C SER A 64 20.84 -5.63 15.50
N GLU A 65 22.00 -5.69 16.16
CA GLU A 65 22.27 -6.67 17.22
C GLU A 65 21.22 -6.58 18.36
N PRO A 66 21.02 -7.67 19.14
CA PRO A 66 21.74 -8.96 19.12
C PRO A 66 21.20 -9.98 18.10
N ASN A 67 20.13 -9.65 17.38
CA ASN A 67 19.46 -10.58 16.44
C ASN A 67 19.27 -9.91 15.07
N PRO A 68 20.35 -9.64 14.32
CA PRO A 68 20.26 -8.92 13.06
C PRO A 68 19.38 -9.70 12.06
N GLN A 69 18.38 -9.03 11.51
CA GLN A 69 17.64 -9.53 10.35
C GLN A 69 18.31 -9.03 9.06
N GLN A 70 18.04 -9.71 7.94
CA GLN A 70 18.56 -9.29 6.64
C GLN A 70 17.55 -8.43 5.89
N GLY A 71 18.05 -7.44 5.15
CA GLY A 71 17.24 -6.61 4.25
C GLY A 71 16.40 -5.56 4.98
N THR A 72 15.09 -5.58 4.72
CA THR A 72 14.07 -4.68 5.29
C THR A 72 12.80 -5.48 5.56
N ALA A 73 12.17 -5.26 6.71
CA ALA A 73 10.78 -5.67 6.92
C ALA A 73 9.88 -5.04 5.84
N PRO A 74 8.93 -5.79 5.24
CA PRO A 74 8.05 -5.24 4.22
C PRO A 74 7.19 -4.12 4.78
N GLY A 75 6.90 -3.14 3.92
CA GLY A 75 6.05 -2.00 4.22
C GLY A 75 4.82 -1.93 3.32
N LEU A 76 3.76 -1.31 3.83
CA LEU A 76 2.56 -0.94 3.08
C LEU A 76 2.31 0.54 3.26
N ALA A 77 1.97 1.25 2.18
CA ALA A 77 1.65 2.68 2.24
C ALA A 77 0.17 2.93 1.95
N TYR A 78 -0.44 3.83 2.71
CA TYR A 78 -1.84 4.20 2.60
C TYR A 78 -1.97 5.72 2.55
N PHE A 79 -2.73 6.22 1.57
CA PHE A 79 -3.12 7.62 1.46
C PHE A 79 -4.33 7.75 0.54
N HIS A 80 -5.03 8.89 0.56
CA HIS A 80 -6.34 8.98 -0.09
C HIS A 80 -6.26 9.22 -1.60
N ILE A 81 -5.60 10.30 -2.03
CA ILE A 81 -5.50 10.74 -3.43
C ILE A 81 -4.31 10.02 -4.11
N PRO A 82 -4.51 9.35 -5.25
CA PRO A 82 -3.45 8.66 -5.98
C PRO A 82 -2.34 9.63 -6.46
N PHE A 83 -1.11 9.14 -6.55
CA PHE A 83 -0.05 9.82 -7.30
C PHE A 83 -0.14 9.52 -8.81
N PRO A 84 0.54 10.29 -9.68
CA PRO A 84 0.36 10.19 -11.14
C PRO A 84 0.63 8.80 -11.74
N GLU A 85 1.47 7.98 -11.13
CA GLU A 85 1.82 6.65 -11.66
C GLU A 85 0.63 5.68 -11.69
N PHE A 86 -0.48 5.95 -10.99
CA PHE A 86 -1.72 5.20 -11.17
C PHE A 86 -2.33 5.35 -12.58
N TRP A 87 -1.93 6.38 -13.35
CA TRP A 87 -2.30 6.54 -14.76
C TRP A 87 -1.66 5.51 -15.68
N SER A 88 -0.62 4.81 -15.22
CA SER A 88 0.03 3.77 -16.01
C SER A 88 -0.86 2.54 -16.21
N PHE A 89 -2.00 2.44 -15.51
CA PHE A 89 -2.87 1.28 -15.60
C PHE A 89 -4.14 1.51 -16.43
N ASP A 90 -4.43 0.55 -17.29
CA ASP A 90 -5.67 0.38 -18.05
C ASP A 90 -6.27 -1.01 -17.79
N SER A 91 -7.29 -1.40 -18.55
CA SER A 91 -7.95 -2.70 -18.41
C SER A 91 -7.08 -3.90 -18.83
N GLU A 92 -6.00 -3.68 -19.57
CA GLU A 92 -5.16 -4.75 -20.13
C GLU A 92 -3.91 -5.01 -19.28
N ASN A 93 -3.40 -3.98 -18.58
CA ASN A 93 -2.13 -4.06 -17.85
C ASN A 93 -2.29 -4.06 -16.31
N ALA A 94 -3.51 -3.87 -15.79
CA ALA A 94 -3.80 -4.10 -14.38
C ALA A 94 -3.83 -5.61 -14.07
N THR A 95 -3.28 -6.01 -12.92
CA THR A 95 -3.20 -7.43 -12.54
C THR A 95 -4.57 -8.02 -12.22
N LYS A 96 -5.39 -7.30 -11.44
CA LYS A 96 -6.79 -7.65 -11.13
C LYS A 96 -7.64 -6.41 -10.90
N GLY A 97 -8.96 -6.59 -10.95
CA GLY A 97 -9.96 -5.56 -10.77
C GLY A 97 -10.21 -4.74 -12.02
N VAL A 98 -10.95 -3.63 -11.87
CA VAL A 98 -11.51 -2.87 -12.98
C VAL A 98 -11.25 -1.39 -12.78
N ARG A 99 -10.81 -0.74 -13.86
CA ARG A 99 -10.79 0.71 -14.02
C ARG A 99 -12.11 1.16 -14.65
N GLN A 100 -12.87 1.99 -13.93
CA GLN A 100 -14.20 2.46 -14.34
C GLN A 100 -14.26 3.98 -14.49
N GLU A 101 -13.24 4.71 -14.01
CA GLU A 101 -13.14 6.15 -14.14
C GLU A 101 -11.67 6.59 -14.27
N GLU A 102 -11.49 7.85 -14.67
CA GLU A 102 -10.17 8.46 -14.77
C GLU A 102 -9.51 8.62 -13.38
N THR A 103 -8.19 8.49 -13.32
CA THR A 103 -7.44 8.61 -12.06
C THR A 103 -7.41 10.07 -11.60
N GLY A 104 -8.01 10.36 -10.45
CA GLY A 104 -8.04 11.68 -9.82
C GLY A 104 -6.74 12.03 -9.10
N SER A 105 -5.60 12.08 -9.81
CA SER A 105 -4.30 12.41 -9.21
C SER A 105 -3.93 13.89 -9.33
N ALA A 106 -2.88 14.29 -8.59
CA ALA A 106 -2.20 15.56 -8.88
C ALA A 106 -1.67 15.61 -10.32
N ILE A 107 -1.62 16.81 -10.90
CA ILE A 107 -1.00 17.04 -12.22
C ILE A 107 0.53 17.07 -12.09
N ILE A 108 1.04 17.52 -10.94
CA ILE A 108 2.49 17.55 -10.68
C ILE A 108 2.90 16.26 -9.99
N ASN A 109 3.87 15.57 -10.59
CA ASN A 109 4.53 14.45 -9.94
C ASN A 109 5.48 14.94 -8.85
N SER A 110 5.23 14.52 -7.62
CA SER A 110 6.02 14.90 -6.45
C SER A 110 7.35 14.15 -6.31
N GLY A 111 7.54 13.05 -7.06
CA GLY A 111 8.67 12.13 -6.91
C GLY A 111 8.49 11.07 -5.81
N PHE A 112 7.32 10.99 -5.17
CA PHE A 112 7.11 10.05 -4.07
C PHE A 112 7.16 8.58 -4.52
N PHE A 113 6.59 8.22 -5.67
CA PHE A 113 6.72 6.87 -6.23
C PHE A 113 8.19 6.48 -6.41
N THR A 114 9.01 7.35 -7.01
CA THR A 114 10.46 7.13 -7.14
C THR A 114 11.13 6.93 -5.78
N THR A 115 10.71 7.68 -4.77
CA THR A 115 11.23 7.52 -3.39
C THR A 115 10.86 6.15 -2.81
N LEU A 116 9.63 5.66 -3.03
CA LEU A 116 9.20 4.33 -2.62
C LEU A 116 10.03 3.23 -3.29
N VAL A 117 10.16 3.30 -4.62
CA VAL A 117 10.95 2.34 -5.42
C VAL A 117 12.42 2.33 -4.97
N ALA A 118 13.03 3.50 -4.79
CA ALA A 118 14.43 3.61 -4.37
C ALA A 118 14.68 3.09 -2.95
N ARG A 119 13.68 3.16 -2.06
CA ARG A 119 13.77 2.59 -0.71
C ARG A 119 13.53 1.10 -0.67
N GLY A 120 12.60 0.61 -1.48
CA GLY A 120 12.36 -0.82 -1.70
C GLY A 120 11.73 -1.57 -0.52
N ASP A 121 11.50 -0.95 0.65
CA ASP A 121 10.84 -1.61 1.78
C ASP A 121 9.33 -1.73 1.56
N VAL A 122 8.69 -0.70 0.98
CA VAL A 122 7.25 -0.74 0.66
C VAL A 122 6.97 -1.64 -0.53
N LYS A 123 6.02 -2.57 -0.38
CA LYS A 123 5.64 -3.58 -1.39
C LYS A 123 4.30 -3.28 -2.05
N SER A 124 3.45 -2.51 -1.39
CA SER A 124 2.18 -2.08 -1.96
C SER A 124 1.74 -0.73 -1.42
N VAL A 125 1.05 0.00 -2.28
CA VAL A 125 0.41 1.28 -2.03
C VAL A 125 -1.10 1.10 -2.21
N PHE A 126 -1.87 1.56 -1.23
CA PHE A 126 -3.32 1.50 -1.24
C PHE A 126 -3.92 2.90 -1.22
N VAL A 127 -4.81 3.17 -2.16
CA VAL A 127 -5.46 4.47 -2.34
C VAL A 127 -6.98 4.37 -2.42
N GLY A 128 -7.64 5.52 -2.28
CA GLY A 128 -9.08 5.66 -2.46
C GLY A 128 -9.35 6.74 -3.51
N HIS A 129 -10.18 7.71 -3.14
CA HIS A 129 -10.54 8.88 -3.96
C HIS A 129 -11.46 8.59 -5.15
N ASP A 130 -11.03 7.70 -6.05
CA ASP A 130 -11.80 7.31 -7.25
C ASP A 130 -12.66 6.09 -6.92
N HIS A 131 -13.93 6.30 -6.58
CA HIS A 131 -14.80 5.29 -5.96
C HIS A 131 -15.23 4.15 -6.89
N LEU A 132 -15.11 4.30 -8.20
CA LEU A 132 -15.44 3.29 -9.19
C LEU A 132 -14.23 2.42 -9.55
N ASN A 133 -13.02 2.91 -9.32
CA ASN A 133 -11.79 2.18 -9.54
C ASN A 133 -11.52 1.21 -8.39
N ASP A 134 -11.25 -0.05 -8.72
CA ASP A 134 -10.89 -1.07 -7.73
C ASP A 134 -9.74 -1.98 -8.19
N PHE A 135 -9.04 -1.55 -9.24
CA PHE A 135 -7.93 -2.30 -9.81
C PHE A 135 -6.70 -2.31 -8.89
N CYS A 136 -5.83 -3.28 -9.13
CA CYS A 136 -4.48 -3.25 -8.61
C CYS A 136 -3.50 -3.78 -9.66
N GLY A 137 -2.39 -3.08 -9.86
CA GLY A 137 -1.35 -3.46 -10.81
C GLY A 137 0.06 -3.24 -10.25
N GLU A 138 1.04 -3.97 -10.77
CA GLU A 138 2.43 -3.82 -10.40
C GLU A 138 3.15 -2.85 -11.35
N LEU A 139 3.86 -1.89 -10.78
CA LEU A 139 4.77 -1.01 -11.51
C LEU A 139 6.12 -0.96 -10.80
N LYS A 140 7.18 -1.39 -11.48
CA LYS A 140 8.57 -1.40 -10.96
C LYS A 140 8.71 -2.12 -9.61
N GLY A 141 8.06 -3.28 -9.45
CA GLY A 141 8.11 -4.07 -8.21
C GLY A 141 7.27 -3.50 -7.05
N LEU A 142 6.42 -2.50 -7.31
CA LEU A 142 5.50 -1.91 -6.35
C LEU A 142 4.06 -2.11 -6.81
N ASN A 143 3.22 -2.68 -5.96
CA ASN A 143 1.80 -2.85 -6.28
C ASN A 143 1.03 -1.58 -5.95
N LEU A 144 0.23 -1.09 -6.89
CA LEU A 144 -0.57 0.13 -6.79
C LEU A 144 -2.04 -0.27 -6.85
N CYS A 145 -2.73 -0.23 -5.70
CA CYS A 145 -4.07 -0.77 -5.55
C CYS A 145 -5.09 0.29 -5.13
N TYR A 146 -6.23 0.38 -5.84
CA TYR A 146 -7.42 1.06 -5.33
C TYR A 146 -8.19 0.19 -4.35
N GLY A 147 -8.72 0.79 -3.29
CA GLY A 147 -9.57 0.13 -2.31
C GLY A 147 -10.98 -0.19 -2.81
N GLY A 148 -11.46 0.51 -3.84
CA GLY A 148 -12.85 0.50 -4.28
C GLY A 148 -13.76 1.42 -3.46
N GLY A 149 -14.98 1.65 -3.95
CA GLY A 149 -15.99 2.44 -3.26
C GLY A 149 -16.72 1.64 -2.18
N PHE A 150 -16.41 1.91 -0.91
CA PHE A 150 -17.03 1.22 0.23
C PHE A 150 -18.25 1.95 0.83
N GLY A 151 -18.19 3.28 0.96
CA GLY A 151 -19.18 4.04 1.76
C GLY A 151 -20.50 4.33 1.03
N TYR A 152 -21.64 4.23 1.73
CA TYR A 152 -22.97 4.54 1.15
C TYR A 152 -23.24 6.02 0.89
N HIS A 153 -22.53 6.93 1.56
CA HIS A 153 -22.63 8.38 1.33
C HIS A 153 -21.69 8.91 0.23
N ALA A 154 -20.85 8.04 -0.32
CA ALA A 154 -19.95 8.36 -1.42
C ALA A 154 -20.67 8.16 -2.77
N TYR A 155 -20.21 8.78 -3.85
CA TYR A 155 -20.74 8.45 -5.19
C TYR A 155 -20.44 6.99 -5.56
N GLY A 156 -21.20 6.45 -6.51
CA GLY A 156 -21.10 5.07 -6.98
C GLY A 156 -21.71 4.93 -8.38
N LYS A 157 -21.86 3.69 -8.85
CA LYS A 157 -22.43 3.37 -10.16
C LYS A 157 -23.52 2.32 -9.99
N ALA A 158 -24.68 2.52 -10.62
CA ALA A 158 -25.75 1.53 -10.59
C ALA A 158 -25.27 0.21 -11.21
N GLY A 159 -25.59 -0.91 -10.58
CA GLY A 159 -25.07 -2.23 -10.99
C GLY A 159 -23.58 -2.43 -10.71
N TRP A 160 -23.00 -1.67 -9.77
CA TRP A 160 -21.61 -1.79 -9.33
C TRP A 160 -21.58 -1.86 -7.80
N GLU A 161 -21.49 -3.08 -7.27
CA GLU A 161 -21.65 -3.39 -5.85
C GLU A 161 -20.55 -2.74 -5.01
N ARG A 162 -20.86 -2.13 -3.87
CA ARG A 162 -19.83 -1.56 -2.98
C ARG A 162 -18.84 -2.65 -2.59
N ARG A 163 -17.60 -2.27 -2.26
CA ARG A 163 -16.61 -3.26 -1.86
C ARG A 163 -15.54 -2.73 -0.94
N ALA A 164 -15.00 -3.65 -0.15
CA ALA A 164 -13.82 -3.43 0.67
C ALA A 164 -12.68 -4.29 0.17
N ARG A 165 -11.51 -3.68 -0.04
CA ARG A 165 -10.27 -4.43 -0.23
C ARG A 165 -9.74 -4.93 1.11
N VAL A 166 -9.50 -6.23 1.19
CA VAL A 166 -8.87 -6.88 2.33
C VAL A 166 -7.40 -7.15 2.00
N VAL A 167 -6.53 -6.91 2.98
CA VAL A 167 -5.09 -7.16 2.88
C VAL A 167 -4.70 -8.12 3.98
N VAL A 168 -4.04 -9.22 3.61
CA VAL A 168 -3.63 -10.30 4.50
C VAL A 168 -2.12 -10.42 4.45
N ALA A 169 -1.46 -10.31 5.62
CA ALA A 169 -0.05 -10.57 5.78
C ALA A 169 0.12 -11.90 6.53
N ASP A 170 0.62 -12.92 5.84
CA ASP A 170 0.91 -14.23 6.41
C ASP A 170 2.33 -14.25 6.98
N LEU A 171 2.51 -14.83 8.16
CA LEU A 171 3.83 -14.99 8.79
C LEU A 171 4.45 -16.35 8.45
N ASN A 172 5.78 -16.40 8.41
CA ASN A 172 6.50 -17.66 8.31
C ASN A 172 6.23 -18.53 9.54
N LYS A 173 5.97 -19.83 9.36
CA LYS A 173 5.86 -20.78 10.47
C LYS A 173 7.14 -21.60 10.54
N LYS A 174 7.88 -21.49 11.64
CA LYS A 174 9.11 -22.26 11.86
C LYS A 174 8.76 -23.70 12.23
N SER A 175 9.69 -24.62 12.01
CA SER A 175 9.58 -26.04 12.39
C SER A 175 9.34 -26.24 13.90
N THR A 176 9.80 -25.30 14.72
CA THR A 176 9.56 -25.24 16.16
C THR A 176 8.12 -24.87 16.54
N GLY A 177 7.25 -24.58 15.57
CA GLY A 177 5.88 -24.11 15.78
C GLY A 177 5.75 -22.61 16.03
N SER A 178 6.87 -21.89 16.18
CA SER A 178 6.89 -20.45 16.40
C SER A 178 6.77 -19.66 15.08
N TRP A 179 6.24 -18.44 15.11
CA TRP A 179 6.07 -17.62 13.89
C TRP A 179 7.27 -16.70 13.64
N GLY A 180 7.72 -16.57 12.40
CA GLY A 180 8.81 -15.70 11.97
C GLY A 180 8.33 -14.34 11.47
N ASP A 181 9.09 -13.81 10.52
CA ASP A 181 8.80 -12.61 9.74
C ASP A 181 7.63 -12.81 8.76
N VAL A 182 7.26 -11.74 8.06
CA VAL A 182 6.20 -11.82 7.05
C VAL A 182 6.67 -12.69 5.87
N LYS A 183 5.91 -13.74 5.61
CA LYS A 183 6.09 -14.64 4.47
C LYS A 183 5.52 -14.03 3.20
N SER A 184 4.26 -13.62 3.23
CA SER A 184 3.58 -13.16 2.03
C SER A 184 2.51 -12.11 2.35
N ILE A 185 2.22 -11.28 1.37
CA ILE A 185 1.13 -10.31 1.40
C ILE A 185 0.20 -10.62 0.25
N ARG A 186 -1.09 -10.79 0.57
CA ARG A 186 -2.17 -11.05 -0.38
C ARG A 186 -3.27 -10.02 -0.23
N THR A 187 -4.07 -9.86 -1.27
CA THR A 187 -5.27 -9.03 -1.23
C THR A 187 -6.39 -9.64 -2.03
N TRP A 188 -7.61 -9.34 -1.62
CA TRP A 188 -8.85 -9.69 -2.29
C TRP A 188 -9.89 -8.61 -1.99
N LYS A 189 -11.07 -8.67 -2.62
CA LYS A 189 -12.17 -7.73 -2.35
C LYS A 189 -13.41 -8.48 -1.84
N ARG A 190 -14.06 -7.89 -0.83
CA ARG A 190 -15.40 -8.28 -0.35
C ARG A 190 -16.42 -7.40 -1.05
N LEU A 191 -17.34 -7.98 -1.80
CA LEU A 191 -18.49 -7.25 -2.32
C LEU A 191 -19.57 -7.09 -1.24
N ASP A 192 -20.30 -6.00 -1.32
CA ASP A 192 -21.55 -5.75 -0.62
C ASP A 192 -22.71 -6.18 -1.53
N ASP A 193 -22.72 -7.47 -1.85
CA ASP A 193 -23.83 -8.14 -2.54
C ASP A 193 -24.57 -9.06 -1.55
N GLN A 194 -25.60 -9.76 -2.03
CA GLN A 194 -26.39 -10.65 -1.18
C GLN A 194 -25.59 -11.80 -0.54
N HIS A 195 -24.42 -12.13 -1.08
CA HIS A 195 -23.60 -13.26 -0.65
C HIS A 195 -22.31 -12.84 0.04
N LEU A 196 -22.06 -11.53 0.13
CA LEU A 196 -20.76 -10.96 0.41
C LEU A 196 -19.69 -11.69 -0.42
N SER A 197 -19.69 -11.58 -1.75
CA SER A 197 -18.76 -12.35 -2.58
C SER A 197 -17.28 -12.01 -2.30
N VAL A 198 -16.37 -13.01 -2.35
CA VAL A 198 -14.92 -12.75 -2.47
C VAL A 198 -14.61 -12.68 -3.95
N ILE A 199 -13.93 -11.62 -4.40
CA ILE A 199 -13.40 -11.54 -5.77
C ILE A 199 -11.94 -11.11 -5.78
N ASP A 200 -11.27 -11.35 -6.91
CA ASP A 200 -9.95 -10.81 -7.23
C ASP A 200 -8.86 -11.09 -6.17
N ASP A 201 -8.79 -12.34 -5.70
CA ASP A 201 -7.66 -12.79 -4.89
C ASP A 201 -6.37 -12.73 -5.71
N GLN A 202 -5.33 -12.12 -5.12
CA GLN A 202 -4.02 -12.00 -5.72
C GLN A 202 -2.90 -11.90 -4.67
N PHE A 203 -1.73 -12.39 -5.03
CA PHE A 203 -0.49 -12.14 -4.31
C PHE A 203 0.07 -10.77 -4.68
N LEU A 204 0.50 -10.01 -3.67
CA LEU A 204 1.20 -8.75 -3.84
C LEU A 204 2.70 -8.92 -3.62
N TRP A 205 3.10 -9.77 -2.69
CA TRP A 205 4.50 -9.96 -2.34
C TRP A 205 4.74 -11.30 -1.63
N ASN A 206 5.94 -11.85 -1.79
CA ASN A 206 6.43 -13.02 -1.07
C ASN A 206 7.90 -12.81 -0.68
N SER A 207 8.32 -13.39 0.45
CA SER A 207 9.67 -13.28 1.00
C SER A 207 10.68 -14.23 0.34
N SER A 208 10.22 -15.25 -0.39
CA SER A 208 11.09 -16.16 -1.13
C SER A 208 11.68 -15.47 -2.37
N PRO A 209 12.96 -15.72 -2.70
CA PRO A 209 13.47 -15.37 -4.03
C PRO A 209 12.69 -16.16 -5.08
N ASN A 210 12.22 -15.48 -6.13
CA ASN A 210 11.82 -16.15 -7.38
C ASN A 210 13.05 -16.73 -8.08
#